data_AF-A0A351IZX3-F1
#
_entry.id   AF-A0A351IZX3-F1
#
_cell.length_a   1.000
_cell.length_b   1.000
_cell.length_c   1.000
_cell.angle_alpha   90.00
_cell.angle_beta   90.00
_cell.angle_gamma   90.00
#
_symmetry.space_group_name_H-M   'P 1'
#
loop_
_entity.id
_entity.type
_entity.pdbx_description
1 polymer ?
#
loop_
_entity_poly.entity_id
_entity_poly.type
_entity_poly.pdbx_seq_one_letter_code
_entity_poly.pdbx_strand_id
1 'polypeptide(L)'
;FDTEFLDYILAIKVVENIHEAIDHIGRHSTGHSEAILTMDEKAAKTFSMAVDSAAVYVNASTRFTDGGEFGLGCEMGISTQKLHARGPLGLEELNTYKYIMYGNGQIR
;
A
#
# COMPACT_ATOMS: atom_id res chain seq x y z
N PHE A 1 -6.17 18.99 -3.04
CA PHE A 1 -6.40 17.99 -1.97
C PHE A 1 -5.11 17.17 -1.80
N ASP A 2 -3.95 17.82 -1.97
CA ASP A 2 -2.66 17.16 -2.24
C ASP A 2 -1.62 17.49 -1.16
N THR A 3 -2.07 18.06 -0.05
CA THR A 3 -1.21 18.50 1.05
C THR A 3 -1.36 17.54 2.22
N GLU A 4 -0.25 16.93 2.63
CA GLU A 4 -0.14 16.22 3.90
C GLU A 4 0.18 17.22 5.02
N PHE A 5 -0.64 17.26 6.07
CA PHE A 5 -0.55 18.30 7.10
C PHE A 5 0.38 17.96 8.26
N LEU A 6 0.53 16.66 8.59
CA LEU A 6 1.31 16.18 9.75
C LEU A 6 0.96 16.91 11.08
N ASP A 7 -0.29 17.30 11.23
CA ASP A 7 -0.83 18.06 12.36
C ASP A 7 -2.33 17.73 12.54
N TYR A 8 -2.99 18.29 13.54
CA TYR A 8 -4.43 18.16 13.79
C TYR A 8 -5.29 18.98 12.81
N ILE A 9 -5.05 18.77 11.51
CA ILE A 9 -5.75 19.40 10.40
C ILE A 9 -6.33 18.31 9.49
N LEU A 10 -7.61 18.41 9.14
CA LEU A 10 -8.31 17.46 8.29
C LEU A 10 -9.08 18.18 7.18
N ALA A 11 -8.87 17.76 5.92
CA ALA A 11 -9.69 18.16 4.79
C ALA A 11 -10.81 17.13 4.57
N ILE A 12 -12.05 17.59 4.40
CA ILE A 12 -13.23 16.73 4.21
C ILE A 12 -13.86 17.04 2.86
N LYS A 13 -14.08 16.00 2.05
CA LYS A 13 -14.84 16.08 0.80
C LYS A 13 -16.02 15.12 0.85
N VAL A 14 -17.20 15.62 0.47
CA VAL A 14 -18.38 14.78 0.21
C VAL A 14 -18.31 14.28 -1.23
N VAL A 15 -18.59 12.99 -1.44
CA VAL A 15 -18.63 12.33 -2.74
C VAL A 15 -19.96 11.59 -2.89
N GLU A 16 -20.44 11.44 -4.11
CA GLU A 16 -21.76 10.87 -4.40
C GLU A 16 -21.78 9.35 -4.26
N ASN A 17 -20.67 8.68 -4.57
CA ASN A 17 -20.58 7.23 -4.61
C ASN A 17 -19.13 6.73 -4.53
N ILE A 18 -18.97 5.41 -4.48
CA ILE A 18 -17.66 4.74 -4.38
C ILE A 18 -16.74 5.03 -5.57
N HIS A 19 -17.27 5.19 -6.78
CA HIS A 19 -16.44 5.46 -7.95
C HIS A 19 -15.83 6.85 -7.88
N GLU A 20 -16.60 7.86 -7.44
CA GLU A 20 -16.06 9.19 -7.20
C GLU A 20 -15.02 9.19 -6.06
N ALA A 21 -15.23 8.38 -5.01
CA ALA A 21 -14.25 8.22 -3.94
C ALA A 21 -12.93 7.64 -4.47
N ILE A 22 -12.99 6.57 -5.26
CA ILE A 22 -11.81 5.93 -5.89
C ILE A 22 -11.11 6.91 -6.84
N ASP A 23 -11.86 7.65 -7.66
CA ASP A 23 -11.31 8.66 -8.57
C ASP A 23 -10.62 9.80 -7.80
N HIS A 24 -11.18 10.23 -6.67
CA HIS A 24 -10.59 11.26 -5.83
C HIS A 24 -9.27 10.76 -5.23
N ILE A 25 -9.26 9.55 -4.67
CA ILE A 25 -8.04 8.91 -4.16
C ILE A 25 -7.01 8.75 -5.28
N GLY A 26 -7.39 8.25 -6.45
CA GLY A 26 -6.48 8.07 -7.58
C GLY A 26 -5.85 9.35 -8.10
N ARG A 27 -6.49 10.51 -7.89
CA ARG A 27 -5.93 11.83 -8.27
C ARG A 27 -5.02 12.46 -7.22
N HIS A 28 -5.25 12.16 -5.94
CA HIS A 28 -4.66 12.92 -4.83
C HIS A 28 -3.80 12.08 -3.87
N SER A 29 -3.95 10.75 -3.87
CA SER A 29 -3.16 9.86 -3.03
C SER A 29 -1.70 9.85 -3.47
N THR A 30 -0.82 9.74 -2.49
CA THR A 30 0.62 9.46 -2.69
C THR A 30 0.92 7.96 -2.76
N GLY A 31 -0.12 7.11 -2.75
CA GLY A 31 0.01 5.66 -2.83
C GLY A 31 0.47 4.98 -1.54
N HIS A 32 0.29 5.64 -0.39
CA HIS A 32 0.73 5.14 0.92
C HIS A 32 -0.29 4.21 1.56
N SER A 33 -1.36 4.76 2.16
CA SER A 33 -2.37 4.00 2.90
C SER A 33 -3.75 4.57 2.65
N GLU A 34 -4.69 3.73 2.24
CA GLU A 34 -6.07 4.14 1.96
C GLU A 34 -7.05 3.18 2.61
N ALA A 35 -8.21 3.69 3.04
CA ALA A 35 -9.18 2.87 3.78
C ALA A 35 -10.61 3.15 3.35
N ILE A 36 -11.44 2.11 3.41
CA ILE A 36 -12.90 2.20 3.29
C ILE A 36 -13.55 1.69 4.57
N LEU A 37 -14.58 2.41 5.03
CA LEU A 37 -15.51 1.94 6.06
C LEU A 37 -16.85 1.59 5.40
N THR A 38 -17.21 0.31 5.39
CA THR A 38 -18.44 -0.16 4.74
C THR A 38 -18.91 -1.50 5.29
N MET A 39 -20.22 -1.72 5.27
CA MET A 39 -20.84 -3.04 5.51
C MET A 39 -21.20 -3.77 4.20
N ASP A 40 -21.06 -3.11 3.05
CA ASP A 40 -21.29 -3.71 1.74
C ASP A 40 -20.01 -4.39 1.24
N GLU A 41 -20.04 -5.71 1.18
CA GLU A 41 -18.93 -6.55 0.70
C GLU A 41 -18.56 -6.26 -0.75
N LYS A 42 -19.52 -5.87 -1.61
CA LYS A 42 -19.23 -5.51 -3.00
C LYS A 42 -18.44 -4.21 -3.04
N ALA A 43 -18.85 -3.22 -2.24
CA ALA A 43 -18.12 -1.96 -2.13
C ALA A 43 -16.70 -2.18 -1.59
N ALA A 44 -16.55 -2.99 -0.54
CA ALA A 44 -15.24 -3.36 0.00
C ALA A 44 -14.33 -3.98 -1.06
N LYS A 45 -14.85 -4.93 -1.84
CA LYS A 45 -14.10 -5.60 -2.92
C LYS A 45 -13.77 -4.65 -4.07
N THR A 46 -14.70 -3.79 -4.48
CA THR A 46 -14.45 -2.81 -5.55
C THR A 46 -13.37 -1.82 -5.13
N PHE A 47 -13.42 -1.32 -3.90
CA PHE A 47 -12.42 -0.40 -3.37
C PHE A 47 -11.04 -1.04 -3.28
N SER A 48 -10.94 -2.24 -2.67
CA SER A 48 -9.66 -2.92 -2.46
C SER A 48 -8.96 -3.34 -3.76
N MET A 49 -9.71 -3.61 -4.82
CA MET A 49 -9.17 -3.96 -6.13
C MET A 49 -8.78 -2.75 -6.98
N ALA A 50 -9.43 -1.59 -6.78
CA ALA A 50 -9.25 -0.42 -7.62
C ALA A 50 -8.24 0.60 -7.05
N VAL A 51 -8.12 0.70 -5.73
CA VAL A 51 -7.20 1.63 -5.08
C VAL A 51 -5.79 1.07 -5.10
N ASP A 52 -4.86 1.81 -5.70
CA ASP A 52 -3.47 1.41 -5.90
C ASP A 52 -2.54 2.07 -4.88
N SER A 53 -2.56 1.58 -3.63
CA SER A 53 -1.70 2.03 -2.54
C SER A 53 -0.88 0.90 -1.94
N ALA A 54 0.16 1.24 -1.17
CA ALA A 54 1.00 0.24 -0.52
C ALA A 54 0.22 -0.60 0.51
N ALA A 55 -0.76 0.00 1.20
CA ALA A 55 -1.73 -0.71 2.01
C ALA A 55 -3.15 -0.20 1.75
N VAL A 56 -4.10 -1.12 1.59
CA VAL A 56 -5.53 -0.82 1.41
C VAL A 56 -6.34 -1.55 2.49
N TYR A 57 -7.11 -0.80 3.27
CA TYR A 57 -7.82 -1.31 4.43
C TYR A 57 -9.34 -1.32 4.22
N VAL A 58 -9.99 -2.33 4.80
CA VAL A 58 -11.45 -2.40 4.92
C VAL A 58 -11.76 -2.46 6.41
N ASN A 59 -12.53 -1.48 6.91
CA ASN A 59 -12.96 -1.41 8.32
C ASN A 59 -11.80 -1.44 9.34
N ALA A 60 -10.65 -0.87 8.96
CA ALA A 60 -9.47 -0.77 9.81
C ALA A 60 -8.77 0.59 9.63
N SER A 61 -8.02 1.00 10.65
CA SER A 61 -7.29 2.27 10.66
C SER A 61 -6.08 2.23 9.72
N THR A 62 -5.80 3.34 9.05
CA THR A 62 -4.58 3.50 8.23
C THR A 62 -3.30 3.51 9.08
N ARG A 63 -3.42 3.70 10.41
CA ARG A 63 -2.28 3.65 11.35
C ARG A 63 -1.54 2.31 11.37
N PHE A 64 -2.17 1.23 10.89
CA PHE A 64 -1.58 -0.09 10.86
C PHE A 64 -0.55 -0.29 9.74
N THR A 65 -0.27 0.71 8.89
CA THR A 65 0.83 0.60 7.92
C THR A 65 2.15 0.79 8.64
N ASP A 66 2.66 -0.31 9.20
CA ASP A 66 3.86 -0.38 10.03
C ASP A 66 4.35 -1.83 10.04
N GLY A 67 5.67 -2.03 9.95
CA GLY A 67 6.28 -3.36 9.88
C GLY A 67 6.09 -4.20 11.14
N GLY A 68 6.03 -3.58 12.32
CA GLY A 68 5.72 -4.25 13.57
C GLY A 68 4.28 -4.78 13.57
N GLU A 69 3.32 -3.93 13.19
CA GLU A 69 1.91 -4.30 13.07
C GLU A 69 1.67 -5.35 11.97
N PHE A 70 2.48 -5.35 10.91
CA PHE A 70 2.44 -6.35 9.84
C PHE A 70 3.21 -7.65 10.18
N GLY A 71 3.83 -7.74 11.35
CA GLY A 71 4.53 -8.94 11.81
C GLY A 71 5.93 -9.14 11.22
N LEU A 72 6.52 -8.11 10.62
CA LEU A 72 7.90 -8.12 10.11
C LEU A 72 8.95 -7.96 11.22
N GLY A 73 8.51 -7.60 12.43
CA GLY A 73 9.33 -7.40 13.62
C GLY A 73 10.14 -6.09 13.64
N CYS A 74 10.55 -5.58 12.46
CA CYS A 74 11.16 -4.28 12.28
C CYS A 74 10.83 -3.71 10.90
N GLU A 75 11.09 -2.42 10.70
CA GLU A 75 11.09 -1.79 9.39
C GLU A 75 12.24 -0.77 9.26
N MET A 76 12.76 -0.60 8.04
CA MET A 76 13.59 0.55 7.69
C MET A 76 12.74 1.79 7.38
N GLY A 77 11.52 1.58 6.91
CA GLY A 77 10.54 2.59 6.54
C GLY A 77 9.50 2.00 5.59
N ILE A 78 8.66 2.86 5.00
CA ILE A 78 7.54 2.43 4.15
C ILE A 78 7.79 2.90 2.71
N SER A 79 7.83 1.95 1.78
CA SER A 79 7.94 2.24 0.34
C SER A 79 6.57 2.43 -0.30
N THR A 80 6.37 3.56 -0.97
CA THR A 80 5.22 3.80 -1.85
C THR A 80 5.50 3.49 -3.32
N GLN A 81 6.73 3.08 -3.64
CA GLN A 81 7.12 2.75 -5.01
C GLN A 81 6.56 1.38 -5.45
N LYS A 82 6.40 1.20 -6.77
CA LYS A 82 5.86 -0.05 -7.34
C LYS A 82 6.92 -1.12 -7.60
N LEU A 83 8.19 -0.75 -7.64
CA LEU A 83 9.29 -1.65 -8.01
C LEU A 83 10.02 -2.15 -6.76
N HIS A 84 10.55 -3.37 -6.85
CA HIS A 84 11.31 -4.05 -5.80
C HIS A 84 10.49 -4.41 -4.54
N ALA A 85 10.16 -3.41 -3.73
CA ALA A 85 9.46 -3.59 -2.46
C ALA A 85 8.47 -2.43 -2.22
N ARG A 86 7.29 -2.76 -1.67
CA ARG A 86 6.19 -1.82 -1.44
C ARG A 86 5.51 -2.12 -0.11
N GLY A 87 5.21 -1.08 0.65
CA GLY A 87 4.78 -1.18 2.05
C GLY A 87 5.97 -1.15 3.01
N PRO A 88 5.78 -1.58 4.27
CA PRO A 88 6.86 -1.68 5.25
C PRO A 88 8.02 -2.53 4.74
N LEU A 89 9.23 -2.00 4.83
CA LEU A 89 10.47 -2.64 4.35
C LEU A 89 11.15 -3.39 5.50
N GLY A 90 10.92 -4.70 5.57
CA GLY A 90 11.57 -5.60 6.52
C GLY A 90 12.93 -6.09 6.02
N LEU A 91 13.44 -7.16 6.66
CA LEU A 91 14.74 -7.73 6.31
C LEU A 91 14.76 -8.35 4.91
N GLU A 92 13.65 -8.95 4.46
CA GLU A 92 13.56 -9.60 3.14
C GLU A 92 13.73 -8.58 2.02
N GLU A 93 13.10 -7.41 2.17
CA GLU A 93 13.11 -6.31 1.22
C GLU A 93 14.49 -5.65 1.05
N LEU A 94 15.45 -5.93 1.94
CA LEU A 94 16.85 -5.47 1.84
C LEU A 94 17.77 -6.45 1.10
N ASN A 95 17.26 -7.61 0.69
CA ASN A 95 18.03 -8.58 -0.06
C ASN A 95 17.90 -8.38 -1.58
N THR A 96 18.86 -8.93 -2.30
CA THR A 96 18.76 -9.18 -3.74
C THR A 96 19.08 -10.65 -4.01
N TYR A 97 18.79 -11.13 -5.22
CA TYR A 97 19.01 -12.53 -5.58
C TYR A 97 20.10 -12.65 -6.65
N LYS A 98 20.70 -13.85 -6.73
CA LYS A 98 21.63 -14.22 -7.80
C LYS A 98 21.37 -15.66 -8.21
N TYR A 99 21.69 -15.98 -9.46
CA TYR A 99 21.67 -17.35 -9.95
C TYR A 99 23.02 -18.01 -9.68
N ILE A 100 22.98 -19.24 -9.15
CA ILE A 100 24.15 -20.09 -8.98
C ILE A 100 23.95 -21.32 -9.86
N MET A 101 24.85 -21.53 -10.82
CA MET A 101 24.77 -22.65 -11.76
C MET A 101 25.97 -23.58 -11.55
N TYR A 102 25.70 -24.87 -11.36
CA TYR A 102 26.73 -25.90 -11.25
C TYR A 102 26.85 -26.65 -12.58
N GLY A 103 28.04 -26.57 -13.16
CA GLY A 103 28.33 -27.13 -14.49
C GLY A 103 28.98 -28.51 -14.46
N ASN A 104 28.77 -29.28 -15.53
CA ASN A 104 29.50 -30.51 -15.85
C ASN A 104 29.51 -30.77 -17.37
N GLY A 105 30.05 -29.82 -18.14
CA GLY A 105 30.23 -29.97 -19.60
C GLY A 105 29.11 -29.39 -20.46
N GLN A 106 28.35 -28.42 -19.97
CA GLN A 106 27.32 -27.75 -20.74
C GLN A 106 27.95 -26.95 -21.89
N ILE A 107 27.41 -27.15 -23.09
CA ILE A 107 27.64 -26.29 -24.26
C ILE A 107 26.41 -25.39 -24.37
N ARG A 108 26.61 -24.13 -24.76
CA ARG A 108 25.55 -23.14 -24.90
C ARG A 108 24.57 -23.48 -26.03
#